data_AF-A0ABD3FZS0-F1
#
_entry.id   AF-A0ABD3FZS0-F1
#
_cell.length_a   1.000
_cell.length_b   1.000
_cell.length_c   1.000
_cell.angle_alpha   90.00
_cell.angle_beta   90.00
_cell.angle_gamma   90.00
#
_symmetry.space_group_name_H-M   'P 1'
#
loop_
_entity.id
_entity.type
_entity.pdbx_description
1 polymer ?
#
loop_
_entity_poly.entity_id
_entity_poly.type
_entity_poly.pdbx_seq_one_letter_code
_entity_poly.pdbx_strand_id
1 'polypeptide(L)'
;MAEARGGWRKEARFDVGEGYAVFKEKCLAKFAEVSATPEAVRRPIELPEDVDIYLKKARNDSQEKYVKLGHHNFVATLQHRWKLLSPGDLAQLGDFRFEAFLYVQRAAPPEQFHRATAHRIENARMQRAAYEATNAVTFGPITAHHLDVVHARRPDSTPFEVPTDNTTAQAMALDQQREDIRRADEAAEGERQTGMVTIKMNGLWMPVEVDIISLRRAIGLPDHDIFTQGIFHQFNPAPATNQGMQDVDHLDDEGIVDL
;
A
#
# COMPACT_ATOMS: atom_id res chain seq x y z
N MET A 1 1.61 -45.02 31.36
CA MET A 1 1.62 -44.36 30.04
C MET A 1 2.51 -43.13 30.15
N ALA A 2 3.72 -43.16 29.59
CA ALA A 2 4.60 -41.99 29.62
C ALA A 2 4.16 -41.01 28.52
N GLU A 3 3.64 -39.86 28.93
CA GLU A 3 3.45 -38.69 28.09
C GLU A 3 4.77 -38.33 27.41
N ALA A 4 4.75 -38.22 26.09
CA ALA A 4 5.88 -37.70 25.34
C ALA A 4 6.00 -36.22 25.67
N ARG A 5 7.09 -35.82 26.32
CA ARG A 5 7.43 -34.41 26.54
C ARG A 5 7.66 -33.75 25.17
N GLY A 6 6.62 -33.13 24.62
CA GLY A 6 6.69 -32.27 23.43
C GLY A 6 6.59 -32.94 22.06
N GLY A 7 5.95 -34.10 21.92
CA GLY A 7 5.79 -34.77 20.62
C GLY A 7 4.47 -35.50 20.42
N TRP A 8 4.16 -35.86 19.18
CA TRP A 8 2.94 -36.59 18.81
C TRP A 8 3.19 -38.10 18.69
N ARG A 9 2.22 -38.90 19.14
CA ARG A 9 2.24 -40.36 18.99
C ARG A 9 1.11 -40.78 18.07
N LYS A 10 1.44 -41.55 17.02
CA LYS A 10 0.48 -42.17 16.10
C LYS A 10 0.84 -43.65 15.93
N GLU A 11 -0.17 -44.48 15.82
CA GLU A 11 0.01 -45.89 15.49
C GLU A 11 -0.06 -46.09 13.98
N ALA A 12 0.87 -46.88 13.44
CA ALA A 12 0.88 -47.30 12.04
C ALA A 12 0.99 -48.82 11.99
N ARG A 13 0.18 -49.45 11.13
CA ARG A 13 0.23 -50.89 10.86
C ARG A 13 0.86 -51.12 9.49
N PHE A 14 1.80 -52.05 9.42
CA PHE A 14 2.50 -52.38 8.19
C PHE A 14 2.87 -53.87 8.18
N ASP A 15 3.04 -54.43 6.99
CA ASP A 15 3.59 -55.76 6.80
C ASP A 15 5.10 -55.65 6.56
N VAL A 16 5.90 -56.48 7.24
CA VAL A 16 7.36 -56.48 7.10
C VAL A 16 7.78 -56.82 5.67
N GLY A 17 6.98 -57.60 4.95
CA GLY A 17 7.21 -57.96 3.54
C GLY A 17 7.07 -56.79 2.56
N GLU A 18 6.34 -55.72 2.92
CA GLU A 18 6.20 -54.50 2.11
C GLU A 18 7.51 -53.68 2.07
N GLY A 19 8.42 -53.92 3.02
CA GLY A 19 9.73 -53.29 3.09
C GLY A 19 9.72 -51.85 3.62
N TYR A 20 10.92 -51.24 3.63
CA TYR A 20 11.14 -49.94 4.25
C TYR A 20 10.44 -48.78 3.54
N ALA A 21 10.33 -48.83 2.21
CA ALA A 21 9.71 -47.75 1.43
C ALA A 21 8.25 -47.52 1.84
N VAL A 22 7.47 -48.60 1.90
CA VAL A 22 6.06 -48.55 2.32
C VAL A 22 5.93 -48.12 3.78
N PHE A 23 6.83 -48.60 4.66
CA PHE A 23 6.86 -48.13 6.05
C PHE A 23 7.14 -46.62 6.15
N LYS A 24 8.11 -46.10 5.37
CA LYS A 24 8.43 -44.67 5.32
C LYS A 24 7.23 -43.85 4.86
N GLU A 25 6.56 -44.26 3.78
CA GLU A 25 5.34 -43.60 3.31
C GLU A 25 4.22 -43.61 4.36
N LYS A 26 4.02 -44.72 5.07
CA LYS A 26 3.04 -44.80 6.17
C LYS A 26 3.38 -43.83 7.30
N CYS A 27 4.66 -43.68 7.65
CA CYS A 27 5.09 -42.66 8.62
C CYS A 27 4.83 -41.23 8.13
N LEU A 28 5.08 -40.95 6.84
CA LEU A 28 4.80 -39.64 6.23
C LEU A 28 3.29 -39.34 6.18
N ALA A 29 2.46 -40.33 5.88
CA ALA A 29 1.00 -40.19 5.95
C ALA A 29 0.54 -39.85 7.38
N LYS A 30 1.13 -40.48 8.40
CA LYS A 30 0.86 -40.14 9.81
C LYS A 30 1.35 -38.75 10.19
N PHE A 31 2.47 -38.28 9.64
CA PHE A 31 2.89 -36.89 9.79
C PHE A 31 1.85 -35.93 9.19
N ALA A 32 1.34 -36.20 7.99
CA ALA A 32 0.31 -35.38 7.36
C ALA A 32 -0.96 -35.27 8.25
N GLU A 33 -1.42 -36.39 8.82
CA GLU A 33 -2.53 -36.39 9.80
C GLU A 33 -2.23 -35.52 11.03
N VAL A 34 -1.00 -35.57 11.56
CA VAL A 34 -0.58 -34.74 12.70
C VAL A 34 -0.54 -33.26 12.32
N SER A 35 0.02 -32.93 11.15
CA SER A 35 0.13 -31.55 10.66
C SER A 35 -1.23 -30.86 10.50
N ALA A 36 -2.28 -31.62 10.19
CA ALA A 36 -3.65 -31.13 10.08
C ALA A 36 -4.39 -30.99 11.43
N THR A 37 -3.79 -31.43 12.54
CA THR A 37 -4.42 -31.36 13.86
C THR A 37 -4.42 -29.92 14.40
N PRO A 38 -5.45 -29.45 15.14
CA PRO A 38 -5.51 -28.06 15.63
C PRO A 38 -4.31 -27.61 16.47
N GLU A 39 -3.64 -28.56 17.15
CA GLU A 39 -2.42 -28.30 17.90
C GLU A 39 -1.22 -27.98 16.99
N ALA A 40 -1.07 -28.71 15.89
CA ALA A 40 -0.04 -28.47 14.88
C ALA A 40 -0.33 -27.19 14.08
N VAL A 41 -1.60 -26.79 13.91
CA VAL A 41 -1.94 -25.49 13.30
C VAL A 41 -1.44 -24.31 14.16
N ARG A 42 -1.49 -24.43 15.49
CA ARG A 42 -0.96 -23.39 16.41
C ARG A 42 0.56 -23.38 16.48
N ARG A 43 1.21 -24.51 16.15
CA ARG A 43 2.66 -24.70 16.18
C ARG A 43 3.05 -25.45 14.92
N PRO A 44 3.08 -24.76 13.77
CA PRO A 44 3.30 -25.45 12.50
C PRO A 44 4.65 -26.15 12.51
N ILE A 45 4.66 -27.34 11.94
CA ILE A 45 5.79 -28.27 11.90
C ILE A 45 6.07 -28.64 10.46
N GLU A 46 7.34 -28.81 10.14
CA GLU A 46 7.84 -29.15 8.81
C GLU A 46 8.80 -30.33 8.89
N LEU A 47 8.86 -31.09 7.80
CA LEU A 47 9.83 -32.16 7.65
C LEU A 47 11.15 -31.59 7.13
N PRO A 48 12.31 -32.03 7.66
CA PRO A 48 13.60 -31.77 7.04
C PRO A 48 13.66 -32.33 5.61
N GLU A 49 14.51 -31.77 4.75
CA GLU A 49 14.75 -32.28 3.39
C GLU A 49 15.13 -33.78 3.40
N ASP A 50 16.04 -34.15 4.31
CA ASP A 50 16.41 -35.54 4.56
C ASP A 50 15.58 -36.14 5.69
N VAL A 51 14.46 -36.76 5.31
CA VAL A 51 13.60 -37.44 6.27
C VAL A 51 14.21 -38.77 6.72
N ASP A 52 14.73 -38.75 7.94
CA ASP A 52 15.27 -39.92 8.64
C ASP A 52 14.30 -40.45 9.70
N ILE A 53 14.13 -41.78 9.71
CA ILE A 53 13.31 -42.47 10.70
C ILE A 53 14.23 -43.32 11.57
N TYR A 54 14.09 -43.22 12.88
CA TYR A 54 14.91 -43.92 13.85
C TYR A 54 14.09 -44.98 14.58
N LEU A 55 14.70 -46.13 14.88
CA LEU A 55 14.09 -47.19 15.68
C LEU A 55 14.83 -47.38 17.00
N LYS A 56 14.06 -47.52 18.07
CA LYS A 56 14.59 -47.90 19.38
C LYS A 56 14.83 -49.41 19.46
N LYS A 57 16.09 -49.83 19.69
CA LYS A 57 16.51 -51.25 19.63
C LYS A 57 16.19 -52.06 20.89
N ALA A 58 16.07 -51.41 22.05
CA ALA A 58 15.69 -52.03 23.31
C ALA A 58 14.88 -51.06 24.19
N ARG A 59 14.10 -51.61 25.12
CA ARG A 59 13.14 -50.86 25.94
C ARG A 59 13.76 -49.70 26.72
N ASN A 60 14.99 -49.86 27.20
CA ASN A 60 15.71 -48.89 28.04
C ASN A 60 16.84 -48.17 27.29
N ASP A 61 16.87 -48.23 25.96
CA ASP A 61 17.86 -47.48 25.18
C ASP A 61 17.64 -45.97 25.30
N SER A 62 18.73 -45.23 25.47
CA SER A 62 18.77 -43.79 25.32
C SER A 62 18.61 -43.41 23.84
N GLN A 63 18.17 -42.18 23.58
CA GLN A 63 17.94 -41.66 22.22
C GLN A 63 19.18 -41.74 21.32
N GLU A 64 20.37 -41.56 21.89
CA GLU A 64 21.66 -41.69 21.19
C GLU A 64 21.90 -43.08 20.60
N LYS A 65 21.24 -44.10 21.15
CA LYS A 65 21.36 -45.51 20.70
C LYS A 65 20.32 -45.89 19.65
N TYR A 66 19.45 -44.95 19.25
CA TYR A 66 18.45 -45.24 18.22
C TYR A 66 19.13 -45.41 16.87
N VAL A 67 18.64 -46.37 16.08
CA VAL A 67 19.23 -46.70 14.78
C VAL A 67 18.46 -46.02 13.68
N LYS A 68 19.15 -45.26 12.83
CA LYS A 68 18.60 -44.74 11.57
C LYS A 68 18.23 -45.92 10.66
N LEU A 69 16.95 -46.01 10.33
CA LEU A 69 16.42 -47.02 9.42
C LEU A 69 16.69 -46.63 7.97
N GLY A 70 17.00 -47.64 7.16
CA GLY A 70 17.11 -47.54 5.72
C GLY A 70 16.78 -48.88 5.07
N HIS A 71 16.74 -48.90 3.74
CA HIS A 71 16.40 -50.09 2.95
C HIS A 71 17.22 -51.33 3.32
N HIS A 72 18.51 -51.15 3.60
CA HIS A 72 19.44 -52.25 3.85
C HIS A 72 19.38 -52.82 5.28
N ASN A 73 18.86 -52.09 6.27
CA ASN A 73 18.91 -52.50 7.68
C ASN A 73 17.52 -52.69 8.32
N PHE A 74 16.44 -52.34 7.63
CA PHE A 74 15.08 -52.32 8.19
C PHE A 74 14.65 -53.65 8.80
N VAL A 75 14.62 -54.72 8.01
CA VAL A 75 14.17 -56.04 8.46
C VAL A 75 15.08 -56.60 9.55
N ALA A 76 16.40 -56.48 9.37
CA ALA A 76 17.39 -56.96 10.34
C ALA A 76 17.24 -56.26 11.70
N THR A 77 16.94 -54.95 11.70
CA THR A 77 16.78 -54.17 12.93
C THR A 77 15.48 -54.55 13.65
N LEU A 78 14.38 -54.77 12.93
CA LEU A 78 13.12 -55.26 13.51
C LEU A 78 13.27 -56.65 14.12
N GLN A 79 13.89 -57.58 13.39
CA GLN A 79 14.18 -58.93 13.89
C GLN A 79 15.07 -58.90 15.13
N HIS A 80 16.10 -58.05 15.13
CA HIS A 80 16.96 -57.87 16.30
C HIS A 80 16.16 -57.38 17.51
N ARG A 81 15.30 -56.35 17.35
CA ARG A 81 14.44 -55.86 18.45
C ARG A 81 13.48 -56.95 18.93
N TRP A 82 12.94 -57.75 18.03
CA TRP A 82 12.06 -58.89 18.34
C TRP A 82 12.78 -59.97 19.17
N LYS A 83 14.05 -60.25 18.88
CA LYS A 83 14.86 -61.20 19.67
C LYS A 83 15.16 -60.69 21.09
N LEU A 84 15.10 -59.38 21.31
CA LEU A 84 15.34 -58.73 22.61
C LEU A 84 14.04 -58.45 23.39
N LEU A 85 12.94 -59.12 23.06
CA LEU A 85 11.72 -59.05 23.85
C LEU A 85 11.97 -59.67 25.22
N SER A 86 11.60 -58.94 26.27
CA SER A 86 11.65 -59.45 27.63
C SER A 86 10.50 -60.44 27.87
N PRO A 87 10.59 -61.33 28.89
CA PRO A 87 9.48 -62.23 29.24
C PRO A 87 8.16 -61.50 29.49
N GLY A 88 8.21 -60.28 30.02
CA GLY A 88 7.02 -59.43 30.19
C GLY A 88 6.44 -58.93 28.86
N ASP A 89 7.28 -58.62 27.87
CA ASP A 89 6.82 -58.23 26.54
C ASP A 89 6.18 -59.43 25.81
N LEU A 90 6.73 -60.64 25.99
CA LEU A 90 6.18 -61.88 25.43
C LEU A 90 4.82 -62.24 26.06
N ALA A 91 4.64 -61.99 27.36
CA ALA A 91 3.37 -62.18 28.05
C ALA A 91 2.27 -61.22 27.56
N GLN A 92 2.64 -60.09 26.98
CA GLN A 92 1.73 -59.05 26.46
C GLN A 92 1.94 -58.81 24.96
N LEU A 93 2.19 -59.87 24.20
CA LEU A 93 2.57 -59.76 22.78
C LEU A 93 1.55 -58.98 21.93
N GLY A 94 0.26 -59.06 22.25
CA GLY A 94 -0.81 -58.31 21.56
C GLY A 94 -0.69 -56.79 21.70
N ASP A 95 -0.08 -56.33 22.79
CA ASP A 95 0.11 -54.90 23.10
C ASP A 95 1.50 -54.41 22.71
N PHE A 96 2.39 -55.32 22.31
CA PHE A 96 3.74 -54.94 21.87
C PHE A 96 3.68 -54.07 20.61
N ARG A 97 4.47 -52.99 20.60
CA ARG A 97 4.64 -52.08 19.46
C ARG A 97 6.12 -51.77 19.27
N PHE A 98 6.53 -51.64 18.02
CA PHE A 98 7.84 -51.07 17.69
C PHE A 98 7.78 -49.55 17.84
N GLU A 99 8.73 -48.97 18.57
CA GLU A 99 8.84 -47.53 18.75
C GLU A 99 9.78 -46.95 17.68
N ALA A 100 9.19 -46.24 16.72
CA ALA A 100 9.89 -45.48 15.70
C ALA A 100 9.70 -43.97 15.92
N PHE A 101 10.73 -43.19 15.59
CA PHE A 101 10.81 -41.76 15.82
C PHE A 101 11.11 -41.04 14.51
N LEU A 102 10.29 -40.04 14.22
CA LEU A 102 10.44 -39.13 13.10
C LEU A 102 10.63 -37.72 13.68
N TYR A 103 11.75 -37.09 13.37
CA TYR A 103 12.06 -35.76 13.87
C TYR A 103 11.57 -34.70 12.89
N VAL A 104 10.92 -33.68 13.43
CA VAL A 104 10.33 -32.56 12.69
C VAL A 104 10.91 -31.26 13.20
N GLN A 105 10.95 -30.25 12.35
CA GLN A 105 11.36 -28.90 12.71
C GLN A 105 10.11 -28.04 12.91
N ARG A 106 10.27 -26.94 13.65
CA ARG A 106 9.23 -25.91 13.66
C ARG A 106 9.24 -25.20 12.32
N ALA A 107 8.08 -25.16 11.68
CA ALA A 107 7.87 -24.30 10.53
C ALA A 107 8.15 -22.85 10.93
N ALA A 108 8.65 -22.05 9.98
CA ALA A 108 8.69 -20.61 10.16
C ALA A 108 7.27 -20.13 10.50
N PRO A 109 7.10 -19.20 11.46
CA PRO A 109 5.79 -18.61 11.69
C PRO A 109 5.28 -18.04 10.36
N PRO A 110 4.00 -18.25 10.00
CA PRO A 110 3.44 -17.68 8.79
C PRO A 110 3.69 -16.17 8.80
N GLU A 111 4.09 -15.60 7.66
CA GLU A 111 4.31 -14.15 7.54
C GLU A 111 3.04 -13.40 7.97
N GLN A 112 3.07 -12.80 9.16
CA GLN A 112 1.92 -12.13 9.75
C GLN A 112 1.81 -10.68 9.29
N PHE A 113 0.59 -10.17 9.23
CA PHE A 113 0.37 -8.73 9.11
C PHE A 113 1.07 -7.98 10.23
N HIS A 114 1.80 -6.94 9.86
CA HIS A 114 2.55 -6.11 10.78
C HIS A 114 1.75 -4.86 11.16
N ARG A 115 2.13 -4.23 12.27
CA ARG A 115 1.66 -2.89 12.59
C ARG A 115 2.31 -1.90 11.63
N ALA A 116 1.53 -0.96 11.07
CA ALA A 116 2.06 0.16 10.30
C ALA A 116 2.79 1.15 11.24
N THR A 117 4.06 0.87 11.53
CA THR A 117 4.95 1.77 12.28
C THR A 117 5.54 2.83 11.35
N ALA A 118 6.03 3.95 11.91
CA ALA A 118 6.61 5.04 11.13
C ALA A 118 7.70 4.56 10.16
N HIS A 119 8.61 3.70 10.63
CA HIS A 119 9.67 3.11 9.79
C HIS A 119 9.10 2.29 8.62
N ARG A 120 8.04 1.51 8.84
CA ARG A 120 7.43 0.69 7.78
C ARG A 120 6.63 1.52 6.78
N ILE A 121 6.00 2.59 7.25
CA ILE A 121 5.34 3.58 6.38
C ILE A 121 6.37 4.27 5.49
N GLU A 122 7.55 4.61 6.03
CA GLU A 122 8.62 5.20 5.21
C GLU A 122 9.14 4.21 4.14
N ASN A 123 9.34 2.95 4.50
CA ASN A 123 9.70 1.92 3.53
C ASN A 123 8.63 1.72 2.45
N ALA A 124 7.36 1.68 2.84
CA ALA A 124 6.24 1.58 1.91
C ALA A 124 6.18 2.78 0.96
N ARG A 125 6.46 3.99 1.47
CA ARG A 125 6.56 5.21 0.65
C ARG A 125 7.66 5.10 -0.40
N MET A 126 8.84 4.61 -0.02
CA MET A 126 9.95 4.42 -0.98
C MET A 126 9.56 3.42 -2.08
N GLN A 127 8.89 2.33 -1.71
CA GLN A 127 8.42 1.34 -2.69
C GLN A 127 7.31 1.88 -3.60
N ARG A 128 6.38 2.66 -3.06
CA ARG A 128 5.38 3.37 -3.87
C ARG A 128 6.04 4.34 -4.84
N ALA A 129 7.01 5.15 -4.39
CA ALA A 129 7.72 6.09 -5.26
C ALA A 129 8.46 5.37 -6.40
N ALA A 130 9.06 4.21 -6.12
CA ALA A 130 9.65 3.35 -7.15
C ALA A 130 8.60 2.82 -8.13
N TYR A 131 7.42 2.43 -7.65
CA TYR A 131 6.30 2.01 -8.49
C TYR A 131 5.77 3.14 -9.37
N GLU A 132 5.60 4.35 -8.82
CA GLU A 132 5.18 5.55 -9.54
C GLU A 132 6.17 5.88 -10.68
N ALA A 133 7.47 5.86 -10.38
CA ALA A 133 8.52 6.10 -11.36
C ALA A 133 8.56 5.03 -12.46
N THR A 134 8.38 3.76 -12.10
CA THR A 134 8.43 2.63 -13.05
C THR A 134 7.22 2.62 -13.98
N ASN A 135 6.04 2.96 -13.47
CA ASN A 135 4.78 2.88 -14.22
C ASN A 135 4.33 4.23 -14.81
N ALA A 136 5.09 5.31 -14.57
CA ALA A 136 4.72 6.68 -14.95
C ALA A 136 3.32 7.09 -14.45
N VAL A 137 2.99 6.70 -13.22
CA VAL A 137 1.73 7.04 -12.55
C VAL A 137 2.05 7.89 -11.32
N THR A 138 1.20 8.87 -11.01
CA THR A 138 1.28 9.66 -9.78
C THR A 138 0.02 9.45 -8.97
N PHE A 139 0.15 9.05 -7.70
CA PHE A 139 -0.98 8.95 -6.80
C PHE A 139 -1.22 10.28 -6.09
N GLY A 140 -2.49 10.67 -5.96
CA GLY A 140 -2.86 11.82 -5.14
C GLY A 140 -2.57 11.56 -3.65
N PRO A 141 -2.55 12.62 -2.83
CA PRO A 141 -2.12 12.54 -1.43
C PRO A 141 -2.96 11.57 -0.58
N ILE A 142 -4.26 11.44 -0.84
CA ILE A 142 -5.15 10.54 -0.09
C ILE A 142 -4.84 9.09 -0.45
N THR A 143 -4.75 8.81 -1.75
CA THR A 143 -4.42 7.49 -2.29
C THR A 143 -3.03 7.06 -1.84
N ALA A 144 -2.03 7.95 -1.95
CA ALA A 144 -0.66 7.70 -1.52
C ALA A 144 -0.59 7.29 -0.04
N HIS A 145 -1.27 8.03 0.84
CA HIS A 145 -1.29 7.71 2.26
C HIS A 145 -1.95 6.36 2.55
N HIS A 146 -3.07 6.06 1.88
CA HIS A 146 -3.75 4.78 2.02
C HIS A 146 -2.84 3.61 1.61
N LEU A 147 -2.19 3.72 0.44
CA LEU A 147 -1.27 2.71 -0.08
C LEU A 147 -0.07 2.51 0.85
N ASP A 148 0.52 3.59 1.37
CA ASP A 148 1.64 3.52 2.31
C ASP A 148 1.24 2.73 3.58
N VAL A 149 0.03 2.95 4.12
CA VAL A 149 -0.47 2.26 5.32
C VAL A 149 -0.81 0.80 5.05
N VAL A 150 -1.48 0.49 3.95
CA VAL A 150 -1.85 -0.88 3.59
C VAL A 150 -0.59 -1.71 3.33
N HIS A 151 0.35 -1.16 2.56
CA HIS A 151 1.60 -1.85 2.27
C HIS A 151 2.49 -1.98 3.49
N ALA A 152 2.55 -0.98 4.38
CA ALA A 152 3.34 -1.08 5.62
C ALA A 152 2.88 -2.22 6.54
N ARG A 153 1.64 -2.73 6.39
CA ARG A 153 1.14 -3.90 7.13
C ARG A 153 1.51 -5.23 6.48
N ARG A 154 1.91 -5.23 5.21
CA ARG A 154 2.34 -6.44 4.49
C ARG A 154 3.77 -6.81 4.89
N PRO A 155 4.15 -8.09 4.77
CA PRO A 155 5.53 -8.55 4.96
C PRO A 155 6.51 -7.81 4.05
N ASP A 156 7.76 -7.68 4.48
CA ASP A 156 8.78 -6.90 3.77
C ASP A 156 9.20 -7.54 2.43
N SER A 157 8.93 -8.85 2.27
CA SER A 157 9.12 -9.64 1.05
C SER A 157 8.05 -9.40 -0.02
N THR A 158 6.93 -8.75 0.33
CA THR A 158 5.80 -8.57 -0.58
C THR A 158 6.07 -7.45 -1.58
N PRO A 159 5.94 -7.69 -2.88
CA PRO A 159 6.03 -6.64 -3.90
C PRO A 159 4.96 -5.57 -3.71
N PHE A 160 5.31 -4.33 -4.08
CA PHE A 160 4.36 -3.23 -4.08
C PHE A 160 3.37 -3.37 -5.24
N GLU A 161 2.09 -3.42 -4.90
CA GLU A 161 0.97 -3.47 -5.82
C GLU A 161 -0.16 -2.57 -5.32
N VAL A 162 -0.88 -1.96 -6.26
CA VAL A 162 -2.06 -1.15 -5.96
C VAL A 162 -3.26 -2.09 -5.75
N PRO A 163 -3.89 -2.12 -4.55
CA PRO A 163 -5.05 -2.96 -4.31
C PRO A 163 -6.24 -2.56 -5.21
N THR A 164 -6.95 -3.56 -5.73
CA THR A 164 -8.18 -3.35 -6.53
C THR A 164 -9.44 -3.30 -5.64
N ASP A 165 -9.32 -2.75 -4.44
CA ASP A 165 -10.43 -2.68 -3.48
C ASP A 165 -11.22 -1.37 -3.59
N ASN A 166 -12.42 -1.38 -3.01
CA ASN A 166 -13.30 -0.21 -3.03
C ASN A 166 -12.69 1.00 -2.31
N THR A 167 -11.84 0.78 -1.30
CA THR A 167 -11.20 1.85 -0.52
C THR A 167 -10.19 2.61 -1.37
N THR A 168 -9.39 1.88 -2.15
CA THR A 168 -8.41 2.45 -3.08
C THR A 168 -9.13 3.23 -4.18
N ALA A 169 -10.21 2.67 -4.74
CA ALA A 169 -11.04 3.37 -5.72
C ALA A 169 -11.67 4.66 -5.16
N GLN A 170 -12.17 4.63 -3.93
CA GLN A 170 -12.71 5.82 -3.26
C GLN A 170 -11.63 6.86 -2.96
N ALA A 171 -10.44 6.44 -2.52
CA ALA A 171 -9.32 7.35 -2.27
C ALA A 171 -8.92 8.10 -3.56
N MET A 172 -8.85 7.38 -4.69
CA MET A 172 -8.57 7.98 -5.99
C MET A 172 -9.66 8.97 -6.42
N ALA A 173 -10.94 8.63 -6.20
CA ALA A 173 -12.05 9.52 -6.52
C ALA A 173 -12.02 10.81 -5.68
N LEU A 174 -11.64 10.72 -4.39
CA LEU A 174 -11.49 11.89 -3.53
C LEU A 174 -10.32 12.79 -3.95
N ASP A 175 -9.20 12.20 -4.37
CA ASP A 175 -8.08 12.97 -4.92
C ASP A 175 -8.50 13.72 -6.19
N GLN A 176 -9.27 13.06 -7.07
CA GLN A 176 -9.82 13.70 -8.28
C GLN A 176 -10.75 14.86 -7.94
N GLN A 177 -11.70 14.66 -7.03
CA GLN A 177 -12.61 15.72 -6.59
C GLN A 177 -11.87 16.91 -5.98
N ARG A 178 -10.84 16.65 -5.18
CA ARG A 178 -10.00 17.71 -4.60
C ARG A 178 -9.30 18.53 -5.68
N GLU A 179 -8.80 17.87 -6.72
CA GLU A 179 -8.15 18.55 -7.85
C GLU A 179 -9.15 19.35 -8.70
N ASP A 180 -10.36 18.83 -8.90
CA ASP A 180 -11.43 19.55 -9.59
C ASP A 180 -11.83 20.82 -8.84
N ILE A 181 -11.96 20.76 -7.51
CA ILE A 181 -12.22 21.93 -6.66
C ILE A 181 -11.07 22.94 -6.78
N ARG A 182 -9.82 22.48 -6.67
CA ARG A 182 -8.66 23.37 -6.78
C ARG A 182 -8.61 24.09 -8.14
N ARG A 183 -8.88 23.37 -9.23
CA ARG A 183 -8.97 23.97 -10.57
C ARG A 183 -10.11 24.96 -10.70
N ALA A 184 -11.27 24.67 -10.10
CA ALA A 184 -12.40 25.59 -10.10
C ALA A 184 -12.10 26.87 -9.31
N ASP A 185 -11.42 26.75 -8.16
CA ASP A 185 -11.00 27.88 -7.34
C ASP A 185 -9.95 28.75 -8.08
N GLU A 186 -8.95 28.12 -8.69
CA GLU A 186 -7.93 28.81 -9.51
C GLU A 186 -8.55 29.54 -10.71
N ALA A 187 -9.51 28.92 -11.40
CA ALA A 187 -10.24 29.55 -12.49
C ALA A 187 -11.10 30.73 -12.00
N ALA A 188 -11.81 30.55 -10.88
CA ALA A 188 -12.61 31.61 -10.28
C ALA A 188 -11.73 32.79 -9.79
N GLU A 189 -10.54 32.53 -9.25
CA GLU A 189 -9.58 33.58 -8.89
C GLU A 189 -9.02 34.30 -10.12
N GLY A 190 -8.72 33.59 -11.21
CA GLY A 190 -8.30 34.20 -12.47
C GLY A 190 -9.38 35.07 -13.12
N GLU A 191 -10.66 34.76 -12.89
CA GLU A 191 -11.80 35.55 -13.37
C GLU A 191 -12.14 36.75 -12.46
N ARG A 192 -11.67 36.77 -11.21
CA ARG A 192 -11.89 37.92 -10.31
C ARG A 192 -11.12 39.12 -10.83
N GLN A 193 -11.87 40.13 -11.26
CA GLN A 193 -11.32 41.45 -11.53
C GLN A 193 -11.08 42.15 -10.19
N THR A 194 -9.89 42.00 -9.61
CA THR A 194 -9.50 42.74 -8.40
C THR A 194 -8.80 44.05 -8.77
N GLY A 195 -8.92 45.04 -7.89
CA GLY A 195 -8.19 46.29 -8.00
C GLY A 195 -7.91 46.90 -6.64
N MET A 196 -6.85 47.70 -6.57
CA MET A 196 -6.46 48.40 -5.34
C MET A 196 -7.25 49.71 -5.21
N VAL A 197 -7.98 49.87 -4.11
CA VAL A 197 -8.70 51.09 -3.78
C VAL A 197 -8.20 51.64 -2.45
N THR A 198 -8.02 52.95 -2.36
CA THR A 198 -7.63 53.60 -1.11
C THR A 198 -8.87 53.93 -0.29
N ILE A 199 -8.96 53.37 0.92
CA ILE A 199 -10.05 53.65 1.86
C ILE A 199 -9.52 54.32 3.12
N LYS A 200 -10.32 55.21 3.72
CA LYS A 200 -9.96 55.89 4.97
C LYS A 200 -10.48 55.08 6.15
N MET A 201 -9.59 54.48 6.93
CA MET A 201 -9.91 53.75 8.16
C MET A 201 -9.19 54.38 9.35
N ASN A 202 -9.93 54.67 10.43
CA ASN A 202 -9.39 55.32 11.64
C ASN A 202 -8.60 56.61 11.37
N GLY A 203 -9.00 57.38 10.35
CA GLY A 203 -8.33 58.63 9.98
C GLY A 203 -7.16 58.49 9.01
N LEU A 204 -6.69 57.26 8.74
CA LEU A 204 -5.56 56.97 7.85
C LEU A 204 -6.06 56.40 6.51
N TRP A 205 -5.47 56.86 5.41
CA TRP A 205 -5.72 56.30 4.08
C TRP A 205 -4.90 55.03 3.88
N MET A 206 -5.56 53.91 3.58
CA MET A 206 -4.92 52.62 3.38
C MET A 206 -5.35 52.00 2.05
N PRO A 207 -4.40 51.43 1.28
CA PRO A 207 -4.73 50.69 0.06
C PRO A 207 -5.28 49.31 0.42
N VAL A 208 -6.43 48.94 -0.15
CA VAL A 208 -7.10 47.65 0.06
C VAL A 208 -7.44 47.03 -1.29
N GLU A 209 -7.14 45.75 -1.45
CA GLU A 209 -7.56 44.98 -2.63
C GLU A 209 -9.05 44.65 -2.51
N VAL A 210 -9.82 44.98 -3.55
CA VAL A 210 -11.26 44.74 -3.59
C VAL A 210 -11.67 44.10 -4.92
N ASP A 211 -12.69 43.25 -4.86
CA ASP A 211 -13.36 42.74 -6.06
C ASP A 211 -14.14 43.87 -6.74
N ILE A 212 -13.78 44.18 -7.98
CA ILE A 212 -14.31 45.34 -8.72
C ILE A 212 -15.80 45.15 -9.04
N ILE A 213 -16.25 43.93 -9.31
CA ILE A 213 -17.65 43.64 -9.59
C ILE A 213 -18.50 43.89 -8.34
N SER A 214 -18.06 43.37 -7.19
CA SER A 214 -18.73 43.62 -5.90
C SER A 214 -18.74 45.10 -5.54
N LEU A 215 -17.62 45.80 -5.76
CA LEU A 215 -17.55 47.25 -5.52
C LEU A 215 -18.54 48.02 -6.40
N ARG A 216 -18.58 47.75 -7.71
CA ARG A 216 -19.51 48.40 -8.67
C ARG A 216 -20.96 48.22 -8.25
N ARG A 217 -21.36 46.98 -7.90
CA ARG A 217 -22.72 46.68 -7.42
C ARG A 217 -23.06 47.44 -6.14
N ALA A 218 -22.12 47.53 -5.20
CA ALA A 218 -22.33 48.24 -3.94
C ALA A 218 -22.57 49.75 -4.11
N ILE A 219 -21.97 50.35 -5.15
CA ILE A 219 -22.12 51.79 -5.46
C ILE A 219 -23.12 52.06 -6.59
N GLY A 220 -23.84 51.04 -7.07
CA GLY A 220 -24.88 51.17 -8.10
C GLY A 220 -24.35 51.39 -9.53
N LEU A 221 -23.11 51.01 -9.82
CA LEU A 221 -22.54 51.05 -11.18
C LEU A 221 -22.80 49.74 -11.94
N PRO A 222 -22.89 49.78 -13.29
CA PRO A 222 -23.01 48.58 -14.11
C PRO A 222 -21.82 47.64 -13.96
N ASP A 223 -22.05 46.33 -14.07
CA ASP A 223 -21.01 45.30 -13.95
C ASP A 223 -19.98 45.34 -15.11
N HIS A 224 -20.31 46.00 -16.23
CA HIS A 224 -19.45 46.15 -17.42
C HIS A 224 -18.82 47.55 -17.52
N ASP A 225 -17.72 47.66 -18.26
CA ASP A 225 -17.07 48.94 -18.54
C ASP A 225 -17.89 49.77 -19.54
N ILE A 226 -18.29 50.97 -19.10
CA ILE A 226 -19.14 51.90 -19.86
C ILE A 226 -18.35 52.72 -20.91
N PHE A 227 -17.01 52.79 -20.80
CA PHE A 227 -16.19 53.62 -21.69
C PHE A 227 -15.59 52.83 -22.86
N THR A 228 -15.42 51.52 -22.70
CA THR A 228 -14.87 50.67 -23.77
C THR A 228 -15.92 49.98 -24.63
N GLN A 229 -17.20 49.91 -24.20
CA GLN A 229 -18.27 49.20 -24.94
C GLN A 229 -19.57 49.98 -25.31
N GLY A 230 -19.69 51.29 -25.02
CA GLY A 230 -20.75 52.16 -25.58
C GLY A 230 -20.28 53.29 -26.51
N ILE A 231 -21.14 53.73 -27.45
CA ILE A 231 -21.02 54.78 -28.52
C ILE A 231 -20.07 56.01 -28.37
N PHE A 232 -19.46 56.26 -27.22
CA PHE A 232 -18.53 57.36 -26.94
C PHE A 232 -17.03 57.00 -27.10
N HIS A 233 -16.69 55.96 -27.86
CA HIS A 233 -15.33 55.43 -28.01
C HIS A 233 -14.32 56.36 -28.68
N GLN A 234 -14.80 57.37 -29.40
CA GLN A 234 -13.93 58.20 -30.22
C GLN A 234 -14.53 59.59 -30.42
N PHE A 235 -14.23 60.53 -29.53
CA PHE A 235 -14.27 61.94 -29.92
C PHE A 235 -13.01 62.20 -30.76
N ASN A 236 -13.08 61.96 -32.06
CA ASN A 236 -12.10 62.47 -32.99
C ASN A 236 -12.63 63.83 -33.47
N PRO A 237 -12.14 64.98 -32.95
CA PRO A 237 -12.52 66.26 -33.52
C PRO A 237 -12.13 66.23 -34.99
N ALA A 238 -13.09 66.51 -35.89
CA ALA A 238 -12.76 66.66 -37.30
C ALA A 238 -11.65 67.73 -37.40
N PRO A 239 -10.55 67.48 -38.15
CA PRO A 239 -9.54 68.51 -38.35
C PRO A 239 -10.24 69.74 -38.91
N ALA A 240 -9.93 70.92 -38.37
CA ALA A 240 -10.55 72.16 -38.78
C ALA A 240 -10.50 72.28 -40.31
N THR A 241 -11.66 72.29 -40.97
CA THR A 241 -11.77 72.29 -42.44
C THR A 241 -11.18 73.55 -43.07
N ASN A 242 -10.83 74.56 -42.28
CA ASN A 242 -10.36 75.85 -42.76
C ASN A 242 -8.97 76.17 -42.16
N GLN A 243 -7.91 75.54 -42.67
CA GLN A 243 -6.51 75.95 -42.40
C GLN A 243 -6.05 77.17 -43.24
N GLY A 244 -6.98 77.97 -43.77
CA GLY A 244 -6.61 79.06 -44.67
C GLY A 244 -7.72 80.08 -44.92
N MET A 245 -8.58 80.37 -43.93
CA MET A 245 -9.31 81.64 -43.99
C MET A 245 -8.33 82.74 -43.57
N GLN A 246 -7.81 83.47 -44.56
CA GLN A 246 -7.08 84.70 -44.32
C GLN A 246 -8.03 85.67 -43.61
N ASP A 247 -7.59 86.20 -42.46
CA ASP A 247 -8.36 87.10 -41.62
C ASP A 247 -8.53 88.46 -42.35
N VAL A 248 -9.56 88.53 -43.18
CA VAL A 248 -9.84 89.68 -44.07
C VAL A 248 -10.49 90.86 -43.33
N ASP A 249 -10.91 90.66 -42.08
CA ASP A 249 -11.54 91.70 -41.25
C ASP A 249 -10.51 92.55 -40.49
N HIS A 250 -9.24 92.14 -40.50
CA HIS A 250 -8.10 92.83 -39.87
C HIS A 250 -7.11 93.43 -40.89
N LEU A 251 -7.54 93.71 -42.12
CA LEU A 251 -6.76 94.55 -43.03
C LEU A 251 -6.86 96.00 -42.54
N ASP A 252 -5.79 96.47 -41.90
CA ASP A 252 -5.63 97.87 -41.47
C ASP A 252 -5.82 98.80 -42.68
N ASP A 253 -6.84 99.65 -42.59
CA ASP A 253 -7.12 100.74 -43.55
C ASP A 253 -6.11 101.87 -43.32
N GLU A 254 -4.85 101.64 -43.72
CA GLU A 254 -3.84 102.70 -43.83
C GLU A 254 -3.72 103.14 -45.30
N GLY A 255 -4.45 104.21 -45.66
CA GLY A 255 -4.01 105.07 -46.75
C GLY A 255 -5.10 105.75 -47.57
N ILE A 256 -5.74 106.77 -47.01
CA ILE A 256 -6.12 107.95 -47.83
C ILE A 256 -5.58 109.19 -47.13
N VAL A 257 -4.51 109.75 -47.71
CA VAL A 257 -4.04 111.12 -47.47
C VAL A 257 -4.35 111.97 -48.70
N ASP A 258 -4.83 113.18 -48.40
CA ASP A 258 -4.84 114.44 -49.14
C ASP A 258 -5.89 114.68 -50.23
N LEU A 259 -6.87 115.55 -49.87
CA LEU A 259 -6.91 116.95 -50.32
C LEU A 259 -7.50 117.86 -49.22
#